data_AF-A0A2N6ESF9-F1
#
_entry.id   AF-A0A2N6ESF9-F1
#
_cell.length_a   1.000
_cell.length_b   1.000
_cell.length_c   1.000
_cell.angle_alpha   90.00
_cell.angle_beta   90.00
_cell.angle_gamma   90.00
#
_symmetry.space_group_name_H-M   'P 1'
#
loop_
_entity.id
_entity.type
_entity.pdbx_description
1 polymer ?
#
loop_
_entity_poly.entity_id
_entity_poly.type
_entity_poly.pdbx_seq_one_letter_code
_entity_poly.pdbx_strand_id
1 'polypeptide(L)' 'MEKVLLAFAAALAVGIPAIATAWAQSRIGAAGAGTLAEKPEMTGTIIILVAIPETMVILGFVVAAMILVMI' A
#
# COMPACT_ATOMS: atom_id res chain seq x y z
N MET A 1 24.48 15.58 -8.19
CA MET A 1 24.29 15.04 -6.84
C MET A 1 22.84 15.18 -6.40
N GLU A 2 22.25 16.37 -6.57
CA GLU A 2 20.84 16.67 -6.29
C GLU A 2 19.82 15.70 -6.91
N LYS A 3 19.91 15.42 -8.22
CA LYS A 3 19.00 14.44 -8.88
C LYS A 3 19.04 13.04 -8.28
N VAL A 4 20.21 12.60 -7.80
CA VAL A 4 20.37 11.28 -7.17
C VAL A 4 19.68 11.27 -5.81
N LEU A 5 19.81 12.36 -5.04
CA LEU A 5 19.13 12.52 -3.76
C LEU A 5 17.61 12.56 -3.93
N LEU A 6 17.10 13.29 -4.94
CA LEU A 6 15.66 13.33 -5.24
C LEU A 6 15.11 11.96 -5.66
N ALA A 7 15.82 11.25 -6.55
CA ALA A 7 15.42 9.90 -6.94
C ALA A 7 15.42 8.93 -5.76
N PHE A 8 16.41 9.03 -4.86
CA PHE A 8 16.45 8.23 -3.63
C PHE A 8 15.31 8.58 -2.67
N ALA A 9 15.00 9.87 -2.48
CA ALA A 9 13.88 10.31 -1.68
C ALA A 9 12.53 9.81 -2.24
N ALA A 10 12.33 9.88 -3.55
CA ALA A 10 11.14 9.33 -4.21
C ALA A 10 11.02 7.82 -4.02
N ALA A 11 12.13 7.08 -4.15
CA ALA A 11 12.15 5.63 -3.92
C ALA A 11 11.77 5.27 -2.47
N LEU A 12 12.25 6.02 -1.48
CA LEU A 12 11.86 5.83 -0.08
C LEU A 12 10.39 6.21 0.17
N ALA A 13 9.91 7.30 -0.44
CA ALA A 13 8.55 7.79 -0.30
C ALA A 13 7.49 6.77 -0.75
N VAL A 14 7.78 5.96 -1.77
CA VAL A 14 6.89 4.86 -2.20
C VAL A 14 7.24 3.51 -1.57
N GLY A 15 8.53 3.22 -1.38
CA GLY A 15 9.01 1.91 -0.94
C GLY A 15 8.65 1.59 0.52
N ILE A 16 8.79 2.55 1.43
CA ILE A 16 8.45 2.33 2.85
C ILE A 16 6.94 2.09 3.02
N PRO A 17 6.04 2.93 2.46
CA PRO A 17 4.61 2.64 2.51
C PRO A 17 4.23 1.33 1.84
N ALA A 18 4.84 0.97 0.70
CA ALA A 18 4.56 -0.30 0.04
C ALA A 18 4.85 -1.52 0.95
N ILE A 19 5.97 -1.50 1.68
CA ILE A 19 6.32 -2.57 2.64
C ILE A 19 5.30 -2.62 3.78
N ALA A 20 4.89 -1.46 4.32
CA ALA A 20 3.90 -1.38 5.38
C ALA A 20 2.51 -1.87 4.93
N THR A 21 2.08 -1.48 3.72
CA THR A 21 0.84 -1.95 3.09
C THR A 21 0.86 -3.46 2.89
N ALA A 22 1.94 -4.00 2.32
CA ALA A 22 2.10 -5.44 2.11
C ALA A 22 2.03 -6.22 3.43
N TRP A 23 2.67 -5.71 4.50
CA TRP A 23 2.61 -6.31 5.83
C TRP A 23 1.17 -6.37 6.37
N ALA A 24 0.44 -5.26 6.30
CA ALA A 24 -0.96 -5.21 6.74
C ALA A 24 -1.85 -6.15 5.91
N GLN A 25 -1.72 -6.12 4.58
CA GLN A 25 -2.51 -6.94 3.69
C GLN A 25 -2.20 -8.43 3.80
N SER A 26 -0.96 -8.83 4.09
CA SER A 26 -0.62 -10.24 4.33
C SER A 26 -1.44 -10.85 5.47
N ARG A 27 -1.70 -10.06 6.53
CA ARG A 27 -2.48 -10.47 7.70
C ARG A 27 -3.97 -10.46 7.41
N ILE A 28 -4.46 -9.39 6.78
CA ILE A 28 -5.88 -9.25 6.42
C ILE A 28 -6.28 -10.31 5.39
N GLY A 29 -5.44 -10.56 4.38
CA GLY A 29 -5.66 -11.56 3.36
C GLY A 29 -5.71 -12.98 3.91
N ALA A 30 -4.80 -13.34 4.82
CA ALA A 30 -4.82 -14.65 5.48
C ALA A 30 -6.09 -14.86 6.32
N ALA A 31 -6.47 -13.88 7.13
CA ALA A 31 -7.71 -13.94 7.91
C ALA A 31 -8.97 -13.91 7.01
N GLY A 32 -8.92 -13.11 5.94
CA GLY A 32 -9.99 -12.99 4.96
C GLY A 32 -10.23 -14.29 4.20
N ALA A 33 -9.18 -14.97 3.75
CA ALA A 33 -9.31 -16.27 3.06
C ALA A 33 -10.01 -17.32 3.94
N GLY A 34 -9.64 -17.42 5.22
CA GLY A 34 -10.33 -18.29 6.17
C GLY A 34 -11.80 -17.89 6.38
N THR A 35 -12.06 -16.59 6.52
CA THR A 35 -13.42 -16.06 6.68
C THR A 35 -14.29 -16.37 5.47
N LEU A 36 -13.77 -16.21 4.25
CA LEU A 36 -14.52 -16.45 3.01
C LEU A 36 -14.76 -17.94 2.74
N ALA A 37 -13.92 -18.82 3.27
CA ALA A 37 -14.16 -20.27 3.21
C ALA A 37 -15.40 -20.69 4.01
N GLU A 38 -15.72 -19.99 5.11
CA GLU A 38 -16.88 -20.27 5.95
C GLU A 38 -18.10 -19.38 5.62
N LYS A 39 -17.85 -18.10 5.26
CA LYS A 39 -18.86 -17.04 5.09
C LYS A 39 -18.59 -16.26 3.79
N PRO A 40 -18.93 -16.81 2.61
CA PRO A 40 -18.68 -16.17 1.32
C PRO A 40 -19.39 -14.81 1.17
N GLU A 41 -20.49 -14.59 1.88
CA GLU A 41 -21.22 -13.31 1.92
C GLU A 41 -20.38 -12.15 2.50
N MET A 42 -19.31 -12.45 3.23
CA MET A 42 -18.39 -11.44 3.80
C MET A 42 -17.39 -10.87 2.79
N THR A 43 -17.45 -11.29 1.52
CA THR A 43 -16.54 -10.83 0.44
C THR A 43 -16.39 -9.31 0.38
N GLY A 44 -17.51 -8.57 0.41
CA GLY A 44 -17.47 -7.11 0.37
C GLY A 44 -16.70 -6.50 1.55
N THR A 45 -16.93 -7.01 2.75
CA THR A 45 -16.23 -6.57 3.97
C THR A 45 -14.73 -6.84 3.90
N ILE A 46 -14.34 -8.04 3.44
CA ILE A 46 -12.92 -8.39 3.29
C ILE A 46 -12.22 -7.50 2.25
N ILE A 47 -12.88 -7.21 1.12
CA ILE A 47 -12.33 -6.29 0.11
C ILE A 47 -12.10 -4.90 0.71
N ILE A 48 -13.05 -4.37 1.47
CA ILE A 48 -12.91 -3.07 2.14
C ILE A 48 -11.73 -3.11 3.12
N LEU A 49 -11.61 -4.16 3.93
CA LEU A 49 -10.51 -4.30 4.88
C LEU A 49 -9.15 -4.35 4.19
N VAL A 50 -9.03 -5.04 3.05
CA VAL A 50 -7.78 -5.07 2.25
C VAL A 50 -7.48 -3.72 1.59
N ALA A 51 -8.52 -2.96 1.22
CA ALA A 51 -8.36 -1.65 0.57
C ALA A 51 -7.91 -0.53 1.54
N ILE A 52 -8.24 -0.61 2.83
CA ILE A 52 -7.81 0.39 3.83
C ILE A 52 -6.28 0.59 3.83
N PRO A 53 -5.44 -0.45 4.02
CA PRO A 53 -3.99 -0.28 3.98
C PRO A 53 -3.42 0.06 2.59
N GLU A 54 -4.15 -0.20 1.50
CA GLU A 54 -3.75 0.20 0.13
C GLU A 54 -3.63 1.73 0.02
N THR A 55 -4.43 2.48 0.78
CA THR A 55 -4.38 3.95 0.77
C THR A 55 -2.99 4.49 1.13
N MET A 56 -2.24 3.80 2.00
CA MET A 56 -0.90 4.22 2.41
C MET A 56 0.10 4.19 1.24
N VAL A 57 0.10 3.13 0.44
CA VAL A 57 1.00 3.04 -0.73
C VAL A 57 0.59 4.01 -1.83
N ILE A 58 -0.71 4.25 -2.02
CA ILE A 58 -1.20 5.26 -2.96
C ILE A 58 -0.70 6.66 -2.57
N LEU A 59 -0.78 7.03 -1.28
CA LEU A 59 -0.25 8.31 -0.81
C LEU A 59 1.28 8.40 -1.00
N GLY A 60 2.02 7.33 -0.68
CA GLY A 60 3.46 7.26 -0.92
C GLY A 60 3.83 7.42 -2.40
N PHE A 61 3.05 6.81 -3.29
CA PHE A 61 3.19 6.97 -4.74
C PHE A 61 2.93 8.40 -5.20
N VAL A 62 1.89 9.07 -4.70
CA VAL A 62 1.62 10.48 -5.03
C VAL A 62 2.78 11.35 -4.60
N VAL A 63 3.32 11.17 -3.39
CA VAL A 63 4.49 11.92 -2.90
C VAL A 63 5.72 11.66 -3.77
N ALA A 64 5.99 10.41 -4.13
CA ALA A 64 7.10 10.07 -5.04
C ALA A 64 6.93 10.74 -6.41
N ALA A 65 5.72 10.78 -6.97
CA ALA A 65 5.43 11.47 -8.21
C ALA A 65 5.65 12.99 -8.09
N MET A 66 5.24 13.60 -6.97
CA MET A 66 5.52 15.02 -6.71
C MET A 66 7.02 15.30 -6.68
N ILE A 67 7.82 14.46 -6.02
CA ILE A 67 9.28 14.61 -5.95
C ILE A 67 9.95 14.52 -7.32
N LEU A 68 9.43 13.69 -8.23
CA LEU A 68 10.06 13.45 -9.53
C LEU A 68 9.58 14.39 -10.64
N VAL A 69 8.34 14.87 -10.55
CA VAL A 69 7.67 15.60 -11.63
C VAL A 69 7.41 17.06 -11.29
N MET A 70 7.21 17.38 -10.01
CA MET A 70 6.79 18.72 -9.57
C MET A 70 7.89 19.49 -8.82
N ILE A 71 8.94 18.82 -8.36
CA ILE A 71 10.08 19.37 -7.62
C ILE A 71 11.34 19.20 -8.45
#